data_AF-A0A135WQ77-F1
#
_entry.id   AF-A0A135WQ77-F1
#
_cell.length_a   1.000
_cell.length_b   1.000
_cell.length_c   1.000
_cell.angle_alpha   90.00
_cell.angle_beta   90.00
_cell.angle_gamma   90.00
#
_symmetry.space_group_name_H-M   'P 1'
#
loop_
_entity.id
_entity.type
_entity.pdbx_description
1 polymer ?
#
loop_
_entity_poly.entity_id
_entity_poly.type
_entity_poly.pdbx_seq_one_letter_code
_entity_poly.pdbx_strand_id
1 'polypeptide(L)'
;MLFEKNEVRCLNCNEHFSKSDVGVMEEGDLPICDECIYSMYKINVKYDGSMDLLEFLKKETRKCRCMHCYEGRLKLIRIEYGNPVDAYVICRNCGIDEEVEIHIEFI
;
A
#
# COMPACT_ATOMS: atom_id res chain seq x y z
N MET A 1 -29.88 -13.06 23.40
CA MET A 1 -28.63 -12.26 23.36
C MET A 1 -28.25 -12.11 21.91
N LEU A 2 -28.60 -10.98 21.29
CA LEU A 2 -28.20 -10.67 19.92
C LEU A 2 -26.81 -10.06 20.00
N PHE A 3 -25.79 -10.83 19.65
CA PHE A 3 -24.47 -10.27 19.39
C PHE A 3 -24.59 -9.48 18.08
N GLU A 4 -24.78 -8.17 18.18
CA GLU A 4 -24.61 -7.26 17.05
C GLU A 4 -23.15 -7.38 16.59
N LYS A 5 -22.90 -8.24 15.60
CA LYS A 5 -21.67 -8.23 14.82
C LYS A 5 -21.63 -6.92 14.06
N ASN A 6 -21.10 -5.88 14.70
CA ASN A 6 -20.73 -4.64 14.04
C ASN A 6 -19.50 -4.94 13.17
N GLU A 7 -19.75 -5.48 11.99
CA GLU A 7 -18.75 -5.89 11.01
C GLU A 7 -18.11 -4.63 10.40
N VAL A 8 -16.87 -4.33 10.83
CA VAL A 8 -16.05 -3.30 10.18
C VAL A 8 -15.44 -3.91 8.92
N ARG A 9 -15.46 -3.17 7.82
CA ARG A 9 -14.90 -3.60 6.53
C ARG A 9 -13.64 -2.81 6.20
N CYS A 10 -12.66 -3.49 5.63
CA CYS A 10 -11.46 -2.84 5.10
C CYS A 10 -11.85 -1.90 3.96
N LEU A 11 -11.44 -0.63 4.03
CA LEU A 11 -11.64 0.31 2.92
C LEU A 11 -10.87 -0.06 1.65
N ASN A 12 -9.86 -0.91 1.76
CA ASN A 12 -9.04 -1.34 0.63
C ASN A 12 -9.52 -2.67 0.01
N CYS A 13 -9.65 -3.74 0.80
CA CYS A 13 -10.04 -5.07 0.29
C CYS A 13 -11.50 -5.47 0.55
N ASN A 14 -12.28 -4.67 1.29
CA ASN A 14 -13.64 -4.98 1.74
C ASN A 14 -13.80 -6.23 2.63
N GLU A 15 -12.72 -6.85 3.08
CA GLU A 15 -12.81 -7.97 4.03
C GLU A 15 -13.33 -7.51 5.39
N HIS A 16 -14.06 -8.40 6.04
CA HIS A 16 -14.66 -8.18 7.35
C HIS A 16 -13.65 -8.52 8.45
N PHE A 17 -13.48 -7.63 9.43
CA PHE A 17 -12.66 -7.92 10.62
C PHE A 17 -13.40 -7.57 11.92
N SER A 18 -13.00 -8.24 13.00
CA SER A 18 -13.64 -8.11 14.31
C SER A 18 -13.20 -6.81 14.99
N LYS A 19 -14.13 -6.11 15.66
CA LYS A 19 -13.78 -4.94 16.50
C LYS A 19 -12.79 -5.28 17.64
N SER A 20 -12.64 -6.56 17.99
CA SER A 20 -11.61 -7.01 18.94
C SER A 20 -10.19 -6.94 18.38
N ASP A 21 -10.02 -6.97 17.06
CA ASP A 21 -8.74 -6.77 16.37
C ASP A 21 -8.48 -5.27 16.13
N VAL A 22 -9.52 -4.45 16.28
CA VAL A 22 -9.55 -2.97 16.19
C VAL A 22 -9.18 -2.33 17.54
N GLY A 23 -8.53 -3.07 18.45
CA GLY A 23 -8.19 -2.61 19.80
C GLY A 23 -7.22 -1.41 19.87
N VAL A 24 -6.72 -0.92 18.74
CA VAL A 24 -5.73 0.16 18.63
C VAL A 24 -6.09 1.16 17.53
N MET A 25 -7.38 1.39 17.24
CA MET A 25 -7.77 2.51 16.37
C MET A 25 -8.04 3.73 17.25
N GLU A 26 -7.13 4.70 17.23
CA GLU A 26 -7.33 6.01 17.87
C GLU A 26 -8.41 6.80 17.10
N GLU A 27 -8.99 7.84 17.72
CA GLU A 27 -9.93 8.72 17.04
C GLU A 27 -9.27 9.36 15.79
N GLY A 28 -9.64 8.87 14.61
CA GLY A 28 -9.10 9.32 13.33
C GLY A 28 -8.57 8.21 12.43
N ASP A 29 -8.40 6.98 12.94
CA ASP A 29 -7.90 5.88 12.14
C ASP A 29 -8.91 5.36 11.12
N LEU A 30 -8.42 5.07 9.91
CA LEU A 30 -9.22 4.53 8.81
C LEU A 30 -9.28 2.99 8.91
N PRO A 31 -10.45 2.36 8.72
CA PRO A 31 -10.59 0.92 8.88
C PRO A 31 -9.91 0.16 7.73
N ILE A 32 -8.63 -0.18 7.91
CA ILE A 32 -7.80 -0.92 6.97
C ILE A 32 -7.17 -2.09 7.71
N CYS A 33 -7.23 -3.31 7.15
CA CYS A 33 -6.70 -4.50 7.81
C CYS A 33 -5.17 -4.55 7.74
N ASP A 34 -4.56 -5.28 8.68
CA ASP A 34 -3.10 -5.43 8.78
C ASP A 34 -2.46 -5.95 7.49
N GLU A 35 -3.14 -6.86 6.77
CA GLU A 35 -2.65 -7.35 5.47
C GLU A 35 -2.62 -6.25 4.41
N CYS A 36 -3.62 -5.36 4.41
CA CYS A 36 -3.66 -4.20 3.52
C CYS A 36 -2.62 -3.17 3.93
N ILE A 37 -2.36 -2.98 5.23
CA ILE A 37 -1.28 -2.11 5.71
C ILE A 37 0.08 -2.69 5.28
N TYR A 38 0.33 -3.97 5.53
CA TYR A 38 1.58 -4.64 5.18
C TYR A 38 1.84 -4.63 3.66
N SER A 39 0.81 -4.87 2.85
CA SER A 39 0.91 -4.80 1.39
C SER A 39 1.11 -3.37 0.85
N MET A 40 0.90 -2.32 1.65
CA MET A 40 1.26 -0.96 1.26
C MET A 40 2.78 -0.69 1.37
N TYR A 41 3.50 -1.43 2.21
CA TYR A 41 4.97 -1.36 2.33
C TYR A 41 5.69 -2.25 1.30
N LYS A 42 4.97 -3.18 0.68
CA LYS A 42 5.53 -4.17 -0.26
C LYS A 42 4.75 -4.22 -1.57
N ILE A 43 5.36 -3.72 -2.64
CA ILE A 43 4.76 -3.70 -3.98
C ILE A 43 5.27 -4.90 -4.77
N ASN A 44 4.36 -5.79 -5.18
CA ASN A 44 4.69 -6.91 -6.05
C ASN A 44 4.29 -6.58 -7.49
N VAL A 45 5.23 -6.69 -8.43
CA VAL A 45 5.00 -6.35 -9.84
C VAL A 45 5.49 -7.48 -10.76
N LYS A 46 4.76 -7.71 -11.85
CA LYS A 46 5.15 -8.65 -12.91
C LYS A 46 5.72 -7.87 -14.09
N TYR A 47 6.95 -8.17 -14.47
CA TYR A 47 7.69 -7.42 -15.48
C TYR A 47 8.17 -8.34 -16.61
N ASP A 48 7.77 -8.01 -17.84
CA ASP A 48 8.03 -8.80 -19.06
C ASP A 48 9.19 -8.25 -19.90
N GLY A 49 9.86 -7.19 -19.43
CA GLY A 49 10.94 -6.53 -20.17
C GLY A 49 10.52 -5.72 -21.40
N SER A 50 9.21 -5.53 -21.63
CA SER A 50 8.70 -4.83 -22.83
C SER A 50 8.92 -3.32 -22.82
N MET A 51 9.21 -2.73 -21.66
CA MET A 51 9.43 -1.31 -21.46
C MET A 51 10.58 -1.08 -20.47
N ASP A 52 11.15 0.14 -20.41
CA ASP A 52 12.19 0.46 -19.44
C ASP A 52 11.71 0.20 -17.99
N LEU A 53 12.56 -0.42 -17.17
CA LEU A 53 12.21 -0.82 -15.81
C LEU A 53 11.81 0.38 -14.95
N LEU A 54 12.51 1.50 -15.04
CA LEU A 54 12.19 2.68 -14.24
C LEU A 54 10.86 3.30 -14.69
N GLU A 55 10.58 3.33 -15.99
CA GLU A 55 9.29 3.75 -16.51
C GLU A 55 8.14 2.85 -16.06
N PHE A 56 8.36 1.53 -16.10
CA PHE A 56 7.44 0.53 -15.59
C PHE A 56 7.14 0.76 -14.10
N LEU A 57 8.18 0.86 -13.27
CA LEU A 57 8.03 1.09 -11.82
C LEU A 57 7.34 2.43 -11.52
N LYS A 58 7.62 3.49 -12.27
CA LYS A 58 6.90 4.78 -12.15
C LYS A 58 5.40 4.64 -12.45
N LYS A 59 5.02 3.73 -13.34
CA LYS A 59 3.61 3.48 -13.68
C LYS A 59 2.93 2.63 -12.61
N GLU A 60 3.58 1.57 -12.14
CA GLU A 60 3.02 0.68 -11.13
C GLU A 60 2.87 1.38 -9.77
N THR A 61 3.89 2.12 -9.32
CA THR A 61 3.83 2.89 -8.06
C THR A 61 2.69 3.91 -8.03
N ARG A 62 2.31 4.50 -9.17
CA ARG A 62 1.17 5.43 -9.26
C ARG A 62 -0.19 4.77 -8.99
N LYS A 63 -0.29 3.45 -9.12
CA LYS A 63 -1.51 2.70 -8.78
C LYS A 63 -1.65 2.52 -7.28
N CYS A 64 -0.56 2.61 -6.52
CA CYS A 64 -0.56 2.48 -5.07
C CYS A 64 -1.09 3.75 -4.40
N ARG A 65 -1.79 3.57 -3.28
CA ARG A 65 -2.26 4.67 -2.42
C ARG A 65 -1.24 4.94 -1.33
N CYS A 66 -1.23 6.17 -0.84
CA CYS A 66 -0.45 6.54 0.33
C CYS A 66 -0.95 5.81 1.58
N MET A 67 -0.03 5.25 2.34
CA MET A 67 -0.31 4.55 3.60
C MET A 67 -0.64 5.47 4.78
N HIS A 68 -0.41 6.77 4.66
CA HIS A 68 -0.76 7.74 5.71
C HIS A 68 -2.14 8.34 5.48
N CYS A 69 -2.35 8.92 4.29
CA CYS A 69 -3.57 9.67 4.04
C CYS A 69 -4.62 8.88 3.26
N TYR A 70 -4.25 7.75 2.62
CA TYR A 70 -5.13 6.85 1.84
C TYR A 70 -5.91 7.46 0.66
N GLU A 71 -5.88 8.77 0.51
CA GLU A 71 -6.45 9.54 -0.59
C GLU A 71 -5.45 9.74 -1.74
N GLY A 72 -4.20 10.05 -1.39
CA GLY A 72 -3.16 10.37 -2.35
C GLY A 72 -2.60 9.14 -3.06
N ARG A 73 -2.13 9.33 -4.29
CA ARG A 73 -1.34 8.32 -5.02
C ARG A 73 0.13 8.54 -4.80
N LEU A 74 0.88 7.44 -4.76
CA LEU A 74 2.32 7.47 -4.65
C LEU A 74 2.97 7.95 -5.96
N LYS A 75 4.10 8.62 -5.83
CA LYS A 75 4.98 9.01 -6.93
C LYS A 75 6.37 8.49 -6.62
N LEU A 76 6.91 7.64 -7.49
CA LEU A 76 8.30 7.21 -7.40
C LEU A 76 9.24 8.41 -7.63
N ILE A 77 10.15 8.63 -6.68
CA ILE A 77 11.21 9.65 -6.73
C ILE A 77 12.50 9.01 -7.25
N ARG A 78 12.97 7.98 -6.55
CA ARG A 78 14.21 7.27 -6.88
C ARG A 78 14.10 5.80 -6.50
N ILE A 79 14.98 5.00 -7.08
CA ILE A 79 15.14 3.58 -6.74
C ILE A 79 16.61 3.31 -6.43
N GLU A 80 16.84 2.32 -5.59
CA GLU A 80 18.13 1.68 -5.42
C GLU A 80 18.01 0.25 -5.95
N TYR A 81 18.91 -0.12 -6.86
CA TYR A 81 18.81 -1.40 -7.56
C TYR A 81 19.09 -2.56 -6.60
N GLY A 82 18.18 -3.53 -6.59
CA GLY A 82 18.24 -4.72 -5.73
C GLY A 82 17.13 -5.71 -6.09
N ASN A 83 17.03 -6.80 -5.34
CA ASN A 83 15.82 -7.62 -5.31
C ASN A 83 15.55 -8.06 -3.85
N PRO A 84 14.65 -7.38 -3.12
CA PRO A 84 13.76 -6.31 -3.61
C PRO A 84 14.49 -5.03 -4.05
N VAL A 85 13.84 -4.25 -4.91
CA VAL A 85 14.25 -2.88 -5.26
C VAL A 85 13.75 -1.95 -4.18
N ASP A 86 14.64 -1.20 -3.55
CA ASP A 86 14.26 -0.18 -2.57
C ASP A 86 13.78 1.06 -3.33
N ALA A 87 12.52 1.42 -3.12
CA ALA A 87 11.87 2.50 -3.84
C ALA A 87 11.45 3.63 -2.89
N TYR A 88 11.93 4.82 -3.20
CA TYR A 88 11.57 6.03 -2.46
C TYR A 88 10.39 6.70 -3.14
N VAL A 89 9.27 6.76 -2.44
CA VAL A 89 7.99 7.27 -2.94
C VAL A 89 7.54 8.48 -2.14
N ILE A 90 6.80 9.38 -2.79
CA ILE A 90 6.14 10.50 -2.11
C ILE A 90 4.65 10.49 -2.39
N CYS A 91 3.86 10.77 -1.37
CA CYS A 91 2.43 11.01 -1.54
C CYS A 91 2.19 12.38 -2.19
N ARG A 92 1.42 12.42 -3.28
CA ARG A 92 1.05 13.68 -3.92
C ARG A 92 0.03 14.54 -3.14
N ASN A 93 -0.60 13.98 -2.12
CA ASN A 93 -1.62 14.65 -1.31
C ASN A 93 -1.04 15.19 0.00
N CYS A 94 -0.54 14.31 0.88
CA CYS A 94 0.02 14.71 2.17
C CYS A 94 1.51 15.06 2.13
N GLY A 95 2.22 14.80 1.01
CA GLY A 95 3.63 15.17 0.85
C GLY A 95 4.62 14.29 1.63
N ILE A 96 4.15 13.30 2.39
CA ILE A 96 5.01 12.36 3.11
C ILE A 96 5.78 11.49 2.11
N ASP A 97 7.08 11.40 2.33
CA ASP A 97 8.02 10.53 1.61
C ASP A 97 8.46 9.34 2.45
N GLU A 98 8.52 8.18 1.82
CA GLU A 98 8.82 6.91 2.47
C GLU A 98 9.53 5.95 1.53
N GLU A 99 10.11 4.92 2.14
CA GLU A 99 10.73 3.80 1.47
C GLU A 99 9.76 2.61 1.42
N VAL A 100 9.66 1.98 0.25
CA VAL A 100 8.86 0.77 0.03
C VAL A 100 9.69 -0.25 -0.75
N GLU A 101 9.49 -1.52 -0.45
CA GLU A 101 10.15 -2.61 -1.18
C GLU A 101 9.34 -2.98 -2.43
N ILE A 102 10.00 -3.04 -3.59
CA ILE A 102 9.38 -3.53 -4.82
C ILE A 102 9.99 -4.88 -5.20
N HIS A 103 9.17 -5.93 -5.17
CA HIS A 103 9.53 -7.26 -5.65
C HIS A 103 9.12 -7.42 -7.11
N ILE A 104 10.09 -7.74 -7.96
CA ILE A 104 9.89 -7.92 -9.39
C ILE A 104 9.87 -9.42 -9.71
N GLU A 105 8.75 -9.90 -10.22
CA GLU A 105 8.61 -11.22 -10.82
C GLU A 105 8.80 -11.09 -12.33
N PHE A 106 9.84 -11.73 -12.88
CA PHE A 106 10.08 -11.76 -14.32
C PHE A 106 9.22 -12.84 -14.97
N ILE A 107 8.47 -12.46 -16.02
CA ILE A 107 7.56 -13.35 -16.76
C ILE A 107 7.91 -13.45 -18.24
#